data_AF-A0A7L2UXL2-F1
#
_entry.id   AF-A0A7L2UXL2-F1
#
_cell.length_a   1.000
_cell.length_b   1.000
_cell.length_c   1.000
_cell.angle_alpha   90.00
_cell.angle_beta   90.00
_cell.angle_gamma   90.00
#
_symmetry.space_group_name_H-M   'P 1'
#
loop_
_entity.id
_entity.type
_entity.pdbx_description
1 polymer ?
#
loop_
_entity_poly.entity_id
_entity_poly.type
_entity_poly.pdbx_seq_one_letter_code
_entity_poly.pdbx_strand_id
1 'polypeptide(L)'
;SKRYEFTPAEIAQLARHHAGLDHELAFSKIIMELRKKHPGHILPDEDLQWVFVNAGGWMGSMCLLHASLTEYVLLFGTTIDTGGHSGWYRADISNTIISRTFQQWKEGTTRSEIY
;
A
#
# COMPACT_ATOMS: atom_id res chain seq x y z
N SER A 1 -5.45 24.93 -9.32
CA SER A 1 -5.95 24.05 -8.24
C SER A 1 -5.13 22.78 -8.25
N LYS A 2 -4.73 22.25 -7.08
CA LYS A 2 -3.98 20.99 -7.02
C LYS A 2 -4.92 19.84 -7.36
N ARG A 3 -4.55 18.98 -8.30
CA ARG A 3 -5.31 17.79 -8.69
C ARG A 3 -4.46 16.56 -8.40
N TYR A 4 -5.07 15.61 -7.72
CA TYR A 4 -4.47 14.32 -7.41
C TYR A 4 -4.89 13.32 -8.49
N GLU A 5 -3.98 12.42 -8.86
CA GLU A 5 -4.27 11.38 -9.85
C GLU A 5 -5.16 10.29 -9.24
N PHE A 6 -4.95 10.01 -7.94
CA PHE A 6 -5.66 8.96 -7.21
C PHE A 6 -6.46 9.57 -6.06
N THR A 7 -7.55 8.90 -5.67
CA THR A 7 -8.21 9.20 -4.39
C THR A 7 -8.02 8.03 -3.42
N PRO A 8 -7.86 8.27 -2.11
CA PRO A 8 -7.74 7.19 -1.13
C PRO A 8 -8.94 6.23 -1.17
N ALA A 9 -10.14 6.76 -1.42
CA ALA A 9 -11.36 5.97 -1.51
C ALA A 9 -11.35 5.02 -2.72
N GLU A 10 -10.88 5.49 -3.87
CA GLU A 10 -10.74 4.68 -5.08
C GLU A 10 -9.76 3.52 -4.89
N ILE A 11 -8.56 3.81 -4.39
CA ILE A 11 -7.53 2.79 -4.14
C ILE A 11 -8.06 1.75 -3.15
N ALA A 12 -8.68 2.21 -2.06
CA ALA A 12 -9.22 1.33 -1.05
C ALA A 12 -10.40 0.49 -1.55
N GLN A 13 -11.28 1.04 -2.39
CA GLN A 13 -12.38 0.29 -2.98
C GLN A 13 -11.87 -0.78 -3.94
N LEU A 14 -10.90 -0.47 -4.79
CA LEU A 14 -10.30 -1.42 -5.71
C LEU A 14 -9.59 -2.56 -4.96
N ALA A 15 -8.78 -2.22 -3.95
CA ALA A 15 -8.08 -3.23 -3.15
C ALA A 15 -9.07 -4.13 -2.40
N ARG A 16 -10.12 -3.57 -1.77
CA ARG A 16 -11.18 -4.35 -1.10
C ARG A 16 -11.93 -5.26 -2.06
N HIS A 17 -12.17 -4.84 -3.30
CA HIS A 17 -12.85 -5.66 -4.29
C HIS A 17 -12.08 -6.94 -4.64
N HIS A 18 -10.75 -6.90 -4.53
CA HIS A 18 -9.88 -8.04 -4.77
C HIS A 18 -9.39 -8.74 -3.49
N ALA A 19 -9.80 -8.25 -2.31
CA ALA A 19 -9.52 -8.91 -1.04
C ALA A 19 -10.20 -10.30 -1.00
N GLY A 20 -9.51 -11.28 -0.40
CA GLY A 20 -9.97 -12.67 -0.35
C GLY A 20 -9.53 -13.56 -1.53
N LEU A 21 -8.94 -12.97 -2.58
CA LEU A 21 -8.15 -13.73 -3.57
C LEU A 21 -6.78 -14.09 -2.98
N ASP A 22 -6.08 -15.03 -3.62
CA ASP A 22 -4.64 -15.16 -3.41
C ASP A 22 -3.95 -13.83 -3.74
N HIS A 23 -3.00 -13.43 -2.91
CA HIS A 23 -2.35 -12.12 -2.96
C HIS A 23 -1.66 -11.83 -4.30
N GLU A 24 -1.01 -12.82 -4.93
CA GLU A 24 -0.38 -12.65 -6.25
C GLU A 24 -1.43 -12.34 -7.33
N LEU A 25 -2.55 -13.08 -7.31
CA LEU A 25 -3.67 -12.84 -8.22
C LEU A 25 -4.35 -11.49 -7.96
N ALA A 26 -4.51 -11.11 -6.68
CA ALA A 26 -5.08 -9.83 -6.28
C ALA A 26 -4.22 -8.67 -6.78
N PHE A 27 -2.90 -8.73 -6.56
CA PHE A 27 -1.95 -7.73 -7.02
C PHE A 27 -1.96 -7.58 -8.54
N SER A 28 -1.92 -8.67 -9.29
CA SER A 28 -1.98 -8.65 -10.76
C SER A 28 -3.25 -7.95 -11.27
N LYS A 29 -4.42 -8.27 -10.69
CA LYS A 29 -5.69 -7.63 -11.08
C LYS A 29 -5.74 -6.15 -10.71
N ILE A 30 -5.24 -5.77 -9.53
CA ILE A 30 -5.16 -4.38 -9.10
C ILE A 30 -4.30 -3.57 -10.07
N ILE A 31 -3.10 -4.06 -10.42
CA ILE A 31 -2.19 -3.38 -11.36
C ILE A 31 -2.87 -3.20 -12.73
N MET A 32 -3.50 -4.24 -13.25
CA MET A 32 -4.22 -4.20 -14.53
C MET A 32 -5.36 -3.16 -14.52
N GLU A 33 -6.20 -3.16 -13.49
CA GLU A 33 -7.32 -2.21 -13.35
C GLU A 33 -6.82 -0.77 -13.17
N LEU A 34 -5.76 -0.55 -12.38
CA LEU A 34 -5.14 0.77 -12.24
C LEU A 34 -4.57 1.29 -13.55
N ARG A 35 -3.89 0.44 -14.34
CA ARG A 35 -3.39 0.81 -15.68
C ARG A 35 -4.53 1.20 -16.63
N LYS A 36 -5.66 0.52 -16.54
CA LYS A 36 -6.84 0.81 -17.35
C LYS A 36 -7.49 2.15 -16.96
N LYS A 37 -7.59 2.43 -15.66
CA LYS A 37 -8.22 3.66 -15.13
C LYS A 37 -7.31 4.89 -15.22
N HIS A 38 -6.01 4.71 -15.05
CA HIS A 38 -5.00 5.77 -15.05
C HIS A 38 -3.87 5.47 -16.07
N PRO A 39 -4.15 5.51 -17.39
CA PRO A 39 -3.15 5.19 -18.40
C PRO A 39 -1.91 6.08 -18.30
N GLY A 40 -0.73 5.47 -18.27
CA GLY A 40 0.56 6.18 -18.18
C GLY A 40 0.97 6.59 -16.76
N HIS A 41 0.17 6.29 -15.73
CA HIS A 41 0.50 6.63 -14.34
C HIS A 41 1.00 5.44 -13.50
N ILE A 42 0.95 4.23 -14.03
CA ILE A 42 1.49 3.02 -13.38
C ILE A 42 2.74 2.57 -14.13
N LEU A 43 3.81 2.26 -13.40
CA LEU A 43 5.07 1.77 -13.97
C LEU A 43 4.86 0.55 -14.88
N PRO A 44 5.64 0.42 -15.97
CA PRO A 44 5.62 -0.76 -16.84
C PRO A 44 6.15 -2.00 -16.11
N ASP A 45 5.85 -3.20 -16.63
CA ASP A 45 6.22 -4.46 -15.97
C ASP A 45 7.73 -4.60 -15.79
N GLU A 46 8.56 -4.09 -16.72
CA GLU A 46 10.02 -4.12 -16.60
C GLU A 46 10.58 -3.33 -15.40
N ASP A 47 9.81 -2.36 -14.88
CA ASP A 47 10.23 -1.50 -13.76
C ASP A 47 9.61 -1.94 -12.42
N LEU A 48 8.63 -2.85 -12.44
CA LEU A 48 8.01 -3.39 -11.24
C LEU A 48 8.96 -4.37 -10.54
N GLN A 49 9.44 -3.98 -9.37
CA GLN A 49 10.39 -4.75 -8.59
C GLN A 49 10.03 -4.75 -7.10
N TRP A 50 10.14 -5.93 -6.49
CA TRP A 50 10.03 -6.07 -5.05
C TRP A 50 11.37 -5.77 -4.41
N VAL A 51 11.38 -4.79 -3.50
CA VAL A 51 12.57 -4.38 -2.75
C VAL A 51 12.28 -4.43 -1.26
N PHE A 52 13.27 -4.86 -0.48
CA PHE A 52 13.16 -4.86 0.98
C PHE A 52 13.16 -3.43 1.53
N VAL A 53 12.31 -3.21 2.54
CA VAL A 53 12.18 -1.95 3.26
C VAL A 53 12.41 -2.21 4.74
N ASN A 54 13.43 -1.55 5.29
CA ASN A 54 13.74 -1.57 6.71
C ASN A 54 13.64 -0.15 7.26
N ALA A 55 12.66 0.11 8.13
CA ALA A 55 12.44 1.41 8.72
C ALA A 55 11.74 1.29 10.07
N GLY A 56 12.03 2.19 11.02
CA GLY A 56 11.32 2.22 12.31
C GLY A 56 11.41 0.93 13.13
N GLY A 57 12.36 0.04 12.85
CA GLY A 57 12.52 -1.26 13.50
C GLY A 57 11.73 -2.41 12.86
N TRP A 58 10.84 -2.13 11.90
CA TRP A 58 10.12 -3.15 11.14
C TRP A 58 10.78 -3.42 9.78
N MET A 59 10.56 -4.63 9.26
CA MET A 59 10.99 -5.07 7.94
C MET A 59 9.79 -5.50 7.10
N GLY A 60 9.81 -5.16 5.82
CA GLY A 60 8.85 -5.64 4.83
C GLY A 60 9.42 -5.60 3.42
N SER A 61 8.56 -5.80 2.44
CA SER A 61 8.87 -5.68 1.02
C SER A 61 7.83 -4.78 0.36
N MET A 62 8.27 -3.94 -0.58
CA MET A 62 7.38 -3.10 -1.37
C MET A 62 7.63 -3.28 -2.86
N CYS A 63 6.57 -3.11 -3.64
CA CYS A 63 6.62 -2.93 -5.09
C CYS A 63 5.96 -1.60 -5.43
N LEU A 64 6.73 -0.66 -5.95
CA LEU A 64 6.26 0.68 -6.28
C LEU A 64 5.44 0.63 -7.57
N LEU A 65 4.24 1.21 -7.57
CA LEU A 65 3.36 1.25 -8.75
C LEU A 65 3.34 2.65 -9.39
N HIS A 66 3.27 3.69 -8.55
CA HIS A 66 3.27 5.09 -8.95
C HIS A 66 4.09 5.91 -7.96
N ALA A 67 4.84 6.90 -8.46
CA ALA A 67 5.46 7.92 -7.64
C ALA A 67 5.47 9.27 -8.35
N SER A 68 5.13 10.31 -7.59
CA SER A 68 5.26 11.72 -7.97
C SER A 68 5.76 12.54 -6.79
N LEU A 69 5.91 13.85 -6.96
CA LEU A 69 6.29 14.76 -5.87
C LEU A 69 5.23 14.87 -4.77
N THR A 70 3.99 14.45 -5.05
CA THR A 70 2.85 14.69 -4.15
C THR A 70 2.08 13.44 -3.76
N GLU A 71 2.29 12.31 -4.45
CA GLU A 71 1.55 11.07 -4.25
C GLU A 71 2.41 9.87 -4.60
N TYR A 72 2.13 8.73 -3.96
CA TYR A 72 2.69 7.44 -4.33
C TYR A 72 1.65 6.34 -4.11
N VAL A 73 1.74 5.28 -4.91
CA VAL A 73 0.95 4.05 -4.75
C VAL A 73 1.92 2.88 -4.81
N LEU A 74 1.84 1.97 -3.84
CA LEU A 74 2.70 0.80 -3.78
C LEU A 74 1.93 -0.39 -3.22
N LEU A 75 2.40 -1.59 -3.56
CA LEU A 75 2.05 -2.82 -2.88
C LEU A 75 3.06 -3.04 -1.76
N PHE A 76 2.59 -3.41 -0.58
CA PHE A 76 3.43 -3.65 0.59
C PHE A 76 3.01 -4.92 1.30
N GLY A 77 3.98 -5.65 1.84
CA GLY A 77 3.71 -6.81 2.66
C GLY A 77 4.95 -7.34 3.37
N THR A 78 4.72 -8.31 4.24
CA THR A 78 5.75 -9.11 4.89
C THR A 78 5.26 -10.56 4.99
N THR A 79 6.18 -11.52 4.90
CA THR A 79 5.89 -12.95 5.08
C THR A 79 6.11 -13.42 6.52
N ILE A 80 6.67 -12.55 7.37
CA ILE A 80 6.92 -12.79 8.79
C ILE A 80 6.31 -11.67 9.63
N ASP A 81 6.00 -11.96 10.89
CA ASP A 81 5.51 -10.94 11.82
C ASP A 81 6.58 -9.86 12.02
N THR A 82 6.16 -8.61 11.94
CA THR A 82 7.04 -7.45 12.09
C THR A 82 6.32 -6.38 12.90
N GLY A 83 7.07 -5.65 13.72
CA GLY A 83 6.55 -4.56 14.54
C GLY A 83 7.58 -3.45 14.66
N GLY A 84 7.11 -2.23 14.77
CA GLY A 84 7.98 -1.06 14.88
C GLY A 84 7.21 0.24 14.81
N HIS A 85 7.95 1.33 14.70
CA HIS A 85 7.39 2.67 14.64
C HIS A 85 6.85 2.96 13.23
N SER A 86 5.60 3.42 13.14
CA SER A 86 4.97 3.76 11.84
C SER A 86 5.70 4.88 11.12
N GLY A 87 6.27 5.82 11.89
CA GLY A 87 6.91 7.04 11.40
C GLY A 87 6.01 8.27 11.56
N TRP A 88 6.61 9.45 11.46
CA TRP A 88 5.90 10.73 11.41
C TRP A 88 6.17 11.39 10.07
N TYR A 89 5.11 11.60 9.28
CA TYR A 89 5.22 12.05 7.90
C TYR A 89 4.44 13.34 7.71
N ARG A 90 4.92 14.21 6.83
CA ARG A 90 4.15 15.34 6.29
C ARG A 90 3.32 14.89 5.08
N ALA A 91 2.63 13.76 5.23
CA ALA A 91 1.79 13.14 4.21
C ALA A 91 0.69 12.32 4.89
N ASP A 92 -0.47 12.26 4.24
CA ASP A 92 -1.56 11.38 4.66
C ASP A 92 -1.36 10.00 4.03
N ILE A 93 -1.27 8.96 4.85
CA ILE A 93 -1.02 7.58 4.41
C ILE A 93 -2.27 6.72 4.69
N SER A 94 -2.78 6.06 3.66
CA SER A 94 -3.86 5.08 3.78
C SER A 94 -3.37 3.70 3.37
N ASN A 95 -3.60 2.70 4.21
CA ASN A 95 -3.32 1.29 3.93
C ASN A 95 -4.63 0.52 3.78
N THR A 96 -4.74 -0.32 2.76
CA THR A 96 -5.89 -1.23 2.60
C THR A 96 -5.38 -2.67 2.58
N ILE A 97 -5.90 -3.48 3.49
CA ILE A 97 -5.46 -4.85 3.71
C ILE A 97 -6.10 -5.76 2.65
N ILE A 98 -5.26 -6.53 1.95
CA ILE A 98 -5.71 -7.55 0.99
C ILE A 98 -5.78 -8.92 1.66
N SER A 99 -4.82 -9.23 2.52
CA SER A 99 -4.74 -10.49 3.25
C SER A 99 -4.10 -10.30 4.62
N ARG A 100 -4.41 -11.21 5.55
CA ARG A 100 -3.92 -11.22 6.94
C ARG A 100 -4.38 -9.99 7.73
N THR A 101 -3.66 -9.66 8.81
CA THR A 101 -4.06 -8.71 9.84
C THR A 101 -3.08 -7.54 9.93
N PHE A 102 -3.57 -6.37 10.32
CA PHE A 102 -2.75 -5.21 10.65
C PHE A 102 -3.06 -4.75 12.08
N GLN A 103 -2.05 -4.74 12.95
CA GLN A 103 -2.21 -4.28 14.32
C GLN A 103 -1.70 -2.85 14.47
N GLN A 104 -2.55 -1.95 14.96
CA GLN A 104 -2.21 -0.55 15.21
C GLN A 104 -2.30 -0.21 16.69
N TRP A 105 -1.26 0.41 17.24
CA TRP A 105 -1.28 1.01 18.56
C TRP A 105 -1.07 2.53 18.44
N LYS A 106 -2.08 3.31 18.84
CA LYS A 106 -2.08 4.78 18.72
C LYS A 106 -1.36 5.42 19.90
N GLU A 107 -0.58 6.46 19.62
CA GLU A 107 0.08 7.28 20.64
C GLU A 107 -0.92 7.79 21.68
N GLY A 108 -0.54 7.77 22.95
CA GLY A 108 -1.39 8.20 24.07
C GLY A 108 -2.44 7.19 24.53
N THR A 109 -2.45 5.96 23.99
CA THR A 109 -3.39 4.90 24.38
C THR A 109 -2.67 3.70 25.03
N THR A 110 -3.43 2.81 25.67
CA THR A 110 -2.90 1.58 26.30
C THR A 110 -3.44 0.29 25.66
N ARG A 111 -4.04 0.38 24.47
CA ARG A 111 -4.64 -0.74 23.74
C ARG A 111 -4.38 -0.60 22.24
N SER A 112 -4.27 -1.73 21.56
CA SER A 112 -4.18 -1.79 20.10
C SER A 112 -5.49 -2.21 19.46
N GLU A 113 -5.66 -1.86 18.19
CA GLU A 113 -6.73 -2.31 17.30
C GLU A 113 -6.16 -3.28 16.26
N ILE A 114 -6.94 -4.29 15.87
CA ILE A 114 -6.59 -5.22 14.80
C ILE A 114 -7.57 -4.98 13.66
N TYR A 115 -7.02 -4.86 12.46
CA TYR A 115 -7.73 -4.68 11.19
C TYR A 115 -7.51 -5.90 10.29
#